data_AF-A0A3D2IDU2-F1
#
_entry.id   AF-A0A3D2IDU2-F1
#
_cell.length_a   1.000
_cell.length_b   1.000
_cell.length_c   1.000
_cell.angle_alpha   90.00
_cell.angle_beta   90.00
_cell.angle_gamma   90.00
#
_symmetry.space_group_name_H-M   'P 1'
#
loop_
_entity.id
_entity.type
_entity.pdbx_description
1 polymer ?
#
loop_
_entity_poly.entity_id
_entity_poly.type
_entity_poly.pdbx_seq_one_letter_code
_entity_poly.pdbx_strand_id
1 'polypeptide(L)'
;MPFQLDKKQQVKEILKCGKDPAYFLKTYARISHPLQGLILFDTYDFQDTLLQDFNDYRFNVILKARQLGISTITAGYISWLMLFHRDKSILVMATKFATAGNLVKKVKSIMKNLPEWIRIATISVDNRTSFELSNGSSIKAASTSGDA
;
A
#
# COMPACT_ATOMS: atom_id res chain seq x y z
N MET A 1 -0.48 -23.48 14.31
CA MET A 1 0.37 -24.01 13.21
C MET A 1 0.28 -23.03 12.05
N PRO A 2 1.37 -22.49 11.50
CA PRO A 2 1.26 -21.68 10.30
C PRO A 2 0.95 -22.63 9.14
N PHE A 3 -0.21 -22.48 8.52
CA PHE A 3 -0.56 -23.20 7.30
C PHE A 3 0.51 -22.89 6.23
N GLN A 4 1.46 -23.80 6.02
CA GLN A 4 2.40 -23.71 4.91
C GLN A 4 1.63 -24.08 3.64
N LEU A 5 1.22 -23.06 2.90
CA LEU A 5 0.64 -23.21 1.57
C LEU A 5 1.64 -23.93 0.66
N ASP A 6 1.18 -24.94 -0.08
CA ASP A 6 1.96 -25.59 -1.13
C ASP A 6 2.36 -24.54 -2.20
N LYS A 7 3.47 -24.77 -2.93
CA LYS A 7 3.96 -23.84 -3.95
C LYS A 7 2.89 -23.49 -4.99
N LYS A 8 2.06 -24.46 -5.38
CA LYS A 8 0.93 -24.22 -6.31
C LYS A 8 -0.14 -23.32 -5.69
N GLN A 9 -0.41 -23.48 -4.39
CA GLN A 9 -1.36 -22.66 -3.66
C GLN A 9 -0.85 -21.24 -3.48
N GLN A 10 0.44 -21.06 -3.17
CA GLN A 10 1.08 -19.74 -3.06
C GLN A 10 0.97 -18.95 -4.37
N VAL A 11 1.23 -19.58 -5.52
CA VAL A 11 1.09 -18.93 -6.83
C VAL A 11 -0.36 -18.50 -7.09
N LYS A 12 -1.33 -19.37 -6.78
CA LYS A 12 -2.76 -19.05 -6.93
C LYS A 12 -3.17 -17.87 -6.04
N GLU A 13 -2.61 -17.82 -4.83
CA GLU A 13 -2.87 -16.77 -3.86
C GLU A 13 -2.27 -15.43 -4.27
N ILE A 14 -1.03 -15.42 -4.75
CA ILE A 14 -0.37 -14.24 -5.32
C ILE A 14 -1.20 -13.69 -6.49
N LEU A 15 -1.67 -14.56 -7.39
CA LEU A 15 -2.53 -14.17 -8.50
C LEU A 15 -3.87 -13.57 -8.04
N LYS A 16 -4.45 -14.10 -6.95
CA LYS A 16 -5.68 -13.58 -6.37
C LYS A 16 -5.45 -12.20 -5.75
N CYS A 17 -4.38 -12.04 -4.97
CA CYS A 17 -3.99 -10.76 -4.40
C CYS A 17 -3.65 -9.71 -5.45
N GLY A 18 -3.01 -10.11 -6.56
CA GLY A 18 -2.69 -9.18 -7.65
C GLY A 18 -3.90 -8.70 -8.44
N LYS A 19 -5.06 -9.38 -8.34
CA LYS A 19 -6.30 -8.96 -9.02
C LYS A 19 -7.20 -8.12 -8.13
N ASP A 20 -7.20 -8.39 -6.83
CA ASP A 20 -8.12 -7.77 -5.89
C ASP A 20 -7.34 -7.09 -4.75
N PRO A 21 -7.25 -5.74 -4.75
CA PRO A 21 -6.56 -5.01 -3.69
C PRO A 21 -7.26 -5.15 -2.34
N ALA A 22 -8.60 -5.20 -2.29
CA ALA A 22 -9.34 -5.31 -1.03
C ALA A 22 -9.04 -6.66 -0.38
N TYR A 23 -9.05 -7.74 -1.17
CA TYR A 23 -8.67 -9.06 -0.71
C TYR A 23 -7.23 -9.10 -0.18
N PHE A 24 -6.27 -8.52 -0.90
CA PHE A 24 -4.88 -8.42 -0.44
C PHE A 24 -4.77 -7.69 0.90
N LEU A 25 -5.47 -6.57 1.06
CA LEU A 25 -5.40 -5.78 2.28
C LEU A 25 -6.02 -6.51 3.48
N LYS A 26 -7.24 -7.03 3.32
CA LYS A 26 -7.95 -7.78 4.37
C LYS A 26 -7.25 -9.07 4.77
N THR A 27 -6.45 -9.68 3.90
CA THR A 27 -5.84 -11.00 4.17
C THR A 27 -4.39 -10.91 4.64
N TYR A 28 -3.61 -9.96 4.11
CA TYR A 28 -2.16 -9.94 4.31
C TYR A 28 -1.59 -8.62 4.81
N ALA A 29 -2.24 -7.49 4.50
CA ALA A 29 -1.75 -6.20 4.96
C ALA A 29 -2.03 -6.02 6.44
N ARG A 30 -1.06 -5.45 7.14
CA ARG A 30 -1.18 -5.13 8.56
C ARG A 30 -0.92 -3.66 8.80
N ILE A 31 -1.68 -3.08 9.72
CA ILE A 31 -1.61 -1.68 10.11
C ILE A 31 -1.34 -1.57 11.61
N SER A 32 -0.70 -0.46 12.00
CA SER A 32 -0.45 -0.17 13.41
C SER A 32 -1.70 0.42 14.05
N HIS A 33 -2.21 -0.29 15.06
CA HIS A 33 -3.27 0.14 15.96
C HIS A 33 -2.67 0.66 17.27
N PRO A 34 -3.09 1.84 17.78
CA PRO A 34 -2.50 2.45 18.98
C PRO A 34 -2.53 1.57 20.24
N LEU A 35 -3.58 0.77 20.40
CA LEU A 35 -3.78 -0.06 21.61
C LEU A 35 -3.44 -1.54 21.40
N GLN A 36 -3.59 -2.04 20.17
CA GLN A 36 -3.54 -3.48 19.87
C GLN A 36 -2.26 -3.87 19.12
N GLY A 37 -1.38 -2.90 18.84
CA GLY A 37 -0.17 -3.14 18.07
C GLY A 37 -0.49 -3.41 16.60
N LEU A 38 0.18 -4.40 16.01
CA LEU A 38 0.06 -4.68 14.59
C LEU A 38 -1.17 -5.58 14.32
N ILE A 39 -2.21 -5.02 13.71
CA ILE A 39 -3.46 -5.74 13.39
C ILE A 39 -3.64 -5.90 11.89
N LEU A 40 -4.49 -6.85 11.51
CA LEU A 40 -4.91 -7.04 10.13
C LEU A 40 -5.67 -5.81 9.64
N PHE A 41 -5.44 -5.41 8.37
CA PHE A 41 -6.13 -4.27 7.80
C PHE A 41 -7.52 -4.67 7.29
N ASP A 42 -8.45 -4.83 8.24
CA ASP A 42 -9.86 -5.02 7.92
C ASP A 42 -10.49 -3.70 7.48
N THR A 43 -10.79 -3.60 6.18
CA THR A 43 -11.31 -2.38 5.56
C THR A 43 -12.82 -2.25 5.74
N TYR A 44 -13.29 -1.03 5.95
CA TYR A 44 -14.72 -0.71 5.99
C TYR A 44 -15.34 -0.75 4.58
N ASP A 45 -16.65 -0.93 4.48
CA ASP A 45 -17.37 -0.99 3.19
C ASP A 45 -17.06 0.20 2.27
N PHE A 46 -17.02 1.42 2.82
CA PHE A 46 -16.68 2.61 2.03
C PHE A 46 -15.22 2.63 1.54
N GLN A 47 -14.32 1.97 2.26
CA GLN A 47 -12.92 1.83 1.87
C GLN A 47 -12.77 0.81 0.75
N ASP A 48 -13.59 -0.24 0.74
CA ASP A 48 -13.64 -1.20 -0.37
C ASP A 48 -14.15 -0.53 -1.65
N THR A 49 -15.22 0.27 -1.55
CA THR A 49 -15.69 1.10 -2.68
C THR A 49 -14.59 2.02 -3.18
N LEU A 50 -13.83 2.65 -2.27
CA LEU A 50 -12.74 3.52 -2.65
C LEU A 50 -11.60 2.79 -3.38
N LEU A 51 -11.26 1.57 -2.98
CA LEU A 51 -10.27 0.75 -3.68
C LEU A 51 -10.73 0.38 -5.09
N GLN A 52 -12.03 0.11 -5.25
CA GLN A 52 -12.62 -0.14 -6.55
C GLN A 52 -12.56 1.11 -7.43
N ASP A 53 -12.96 2.26 -6.91
CA ASP A 53 -12.88 3.55 -7.62
C ASP A 53 -11.44 3.89 -8.05
N PHE A 54 -10.44 3.57 -7.22
CA PHE A 54 -9.02 3.75 -7.58
C PHE A 54 -8.58 2.90 -8.77
N ASN A 55 -9.17 1.72 -8.97
CA ASN A 55 -8.87 0.85 -10.10
C ASN A 55 -9.67 1.20 -11.35
N ASP A 56 -10.94 1.56 -11.17
CA ASP A 56 -11.89 1.81 -12.27
C ASP A 56 -11.65 3.18 -12.92
N TYR A 57 -11.22 4.18 -12.14
CA TYR A 57 -11.03 5.55 -12.61
C TYR A 57 -9.57 6.01 -12.52
N ARG A 58 -9.08 6.60 -13.62
CA ARG A 58 -7.73 7.19 -13.67
C ARG A 58 -7.56 8.39 -12.73
N PHE A 59 -8.62 9.18 -12.54
CA PHE A 59 -8.62 10.38 -11.70
C PHE A 59 -9.72 10.28 -10.66
N ASN A 60 -9.34 10.39 -9.39
CA ASN A 60 -10.25 10.29 -8.25
C ASN A 60 -10.13 11.53 -7.37
N VAL A 61 -11.25 12.16 -7.06
CA VAL A 61 -11.34 13.31 -6.14
C VAL A 61 -12.24 12.93 -4.97
N ILE A 62 -11.69 12.97 -3.76
CA ILE A 62 -12.38 12.49 -2.56
C ILE A 62 -12.76 13.67 -1.67
N LEU A 63 -14.06 13.98 -1.62
CA LEU A 63 -14.61 14.81 -0.55
C LEU A 63 -14.84 13.93 0.68
N LYS A 64 -14.22 14.26 1.81
CA LYS A 64 -14.22 13.39 2.99
C LYS A 64 -14.25 14.15 4.31
N ALA A 65 -14.82 13.52 5.33
CA ALA A 65 -14.69 13.96 6.71
C ALA A 65 -13.27 13.71 7.29
N ARG A 66 -13.05 14.16 8.52
CA ARG A 66 -11.82 13.86 9.28
C ARG A 66 -11.88 12.45 9.87
N GLN A 67 -10.71 11.89 10.18
CA GLN A 67 -10.57 10.63 10.93
C GLN A 67 -11.12 9.36 10.25
N LEU A 68 -11.44 9.39 8.95
CA LEU A 68 -11.93 8.22 8.18
C LEU A 68 -10.83 7.23 7.74
N GLY A 69 -9.57 7.46 8.09
CA GLY A 69 -8.48 6.57 7.72
C GLY A 69 -8.11 6.55 6.22
N ILE A 70 -8.53 7.55 5.44
CA ILE A 70 -8.28 7.61 3.98
C ILE A 70 -6.78 7.49 3.62
N SER A 71 -5.89 8.13 4.37
CA SER A 71 -4.45 7.98 4.13
C SER A 71 -3.93 6.55 4.35
N THR A 72 -4.57 5.76 5.21
CA THR A 72 -4.18 4.37 5.47
C THR A 72 -4.63 3.46 4.33
N ILE A 73 -5.87 3.62 3.84
CA ILE A 73 -6.37 2.86 2.67
C ILE A 73 -5.60 3.22 1.40
N THR A 74 -5.28 4.50 1.16
CA THR A 74 -4.43 4.92 0.04
C THR A 74 -3.02 4.33 0.15
N ALA A 75 -2.43 4.26 1.35
CA ALA A 75 -1.13 3.59 1.54
C ALA A 75 -1.22 2.07 1.28
N GLY A 76 -2.33 1.43 1.65
CA GLY A 76 -2.61 0.04 1.30
C GLY A 76 -2.66 -0.17 -0.21
N TYR A 77 -3.45 0.66 -0.91
CA TYR A 77 -3.56 0.63 -2.36
C TYR A 77 -2.21 0.84 -3.06
N ILE A 78 -1.42 1.83 -2.62
CA ILE A 78 -0.07 2.07 -3.15
C ILE A 78 0.84 0.87 -2.92
N SER A 79 0.77 0.23 -1.75
CA SER A 79 1.57 -0.97 -1.46
C SER A 79 1.23 -2.12 -2.42
N TRP A 80 -0.07 -2.33 -2.67
CA TRP A 80 -0.56 -3.28 -3.66
C TRP A 80 -0.09 -2.94 -5.07
N LEU A 81 -0.26 -1.67 -5.49
CA LEU A 81 0.14 -1.18 -6.82
C LEU A 81 1.64 -1.40 -7.06
N MET A 82 2.47 -1.06 -6.08
CA MET A 82 3.92 -1.24 -6.18
C MET A 82 4.33 -2.71 -6.22
N LEU A 83 3.66 -3.58 -5.46
CA LEU A 83 4.02 -4.98 -5.35
C LEU A 83 3.60 -5.77 -6.60
N PHE A 84 2.37 -5.59 -7.08
CA PHE A 84 1.78 -6.41 -8.13
C PHE A 84 1.89 -5.83 -9.55
N HIS A 85 2.28 -4.56 -9.69
CA HIS A 85 2.55 -3.94 -10.98
C HIS A 85 4.00 -3.47 -11.07
N ARG A 86 4.62 -3.72 -12.23
CA ARG A 86 6.02 -3.34 -12.49
C ARG A 86 6.13 -1.90 -12.98
N ASP A 87 7.29 -1.31 -12.75
CA ASP A 87 7.69 0.01 -13.28
C ASP A 87 6.71 1.15 -12.95
N LYS A 88 6.12 1.12 -11.75
CA LYS A 88 5.22 2.18 -11.28
C LYS A 88 5.97 3.23 -10.48
N SER A 89 6.08 4.44 -11.02
CA SER A 89 6.60 5.61 -10.31
C SER A 89 5.47 6.38 -9.62
N ILE A 90 5.49 6.43 -8.30
CA ILE A 90 4.44 7.03 -7.48
C ILE A 90 4.97 8.27 -6.77
N LEU A 91 4.30 9.41 -6.97
CA LEU A 91 4.64 10.67 -6.32
C LEU A 91 3.57 11.03 -5.29
N VAL A 92 4.00 11.24 -4.05
CA VAL A 92 3.14 11.73 -2.97
C VAL A 92 3.42 13.21 -2.77
N MET A 93 2.43 14.05 -3.06
CA MET A 93 2.52 15.49 -2.89
C MET A 93 1.66 15.96 -1.71
N ALA A 94 2.19 16.90 -0.92
CA ALA A 94 1.45 17.58 0.12
C ALA A 94 2.02 18.99 0.35
N THR A 95 1.24 19.89 0.97
CA THR A 95 1.71 21.24 1.33
C THR A 95 2.94 21.19 2.24
N LYS A 96 3.00 20.22 3.15
CA LYS A 96 4.14 20.00 4.03
C LYS A 96 4.82 18.69 3.65
N PHE A 97 6.14 18.73 3.46
CA PHE A 97 6.94 17.56 3.14
C PHE A 97 6.78 16.42 4.18
N ALA A 98 6.67 16.77 5.46
CA ALA A 98 6.43 15.81 6.53
C ALA A 98 5.11 15.03 6.35
N THR A 99 4.07 15.66 5.81
CA THR A 99 2.79 15.00 5.54
C THR A 99 2.92 13.96 4.43
N ALA A 100 3.60 14.31 3.33
CA ALA A 100 3.89 13.38 2.24
C ALA A 100 4.78 12.21 2.72
N GLY A 101 5.82 12.52 3.49
CA GLY A 101 6.71 11.50 4.08
C GLY A 101 5.99 10.52 5.02
N ASN A 102 4.96 10.97 5.73
CA ASN A 102 4.17 10.07 6.58
C ASN A 102 3.37 9.02 5.77
N LEU A 103 2.91 9.35 4.56
CA LEU A 103 2.27 8.36 3.69
C LEU A 103 3.28 7.32 3.23
N VAL A 104 4.48 7.74 2.83
CA VAL A 104 5.58 6.83 2.45
C VAL A 104 5.94 5.88 3.60
N LYS A 105 6.00 6.39 4.84
CA LYS A 105 6.23 5.55 6.03
C LYS A 105 5.15 4.48 6.22
N LYS A 106 3.87 4.79 5.96
CA LYS A 106 2.77 3.83 6.04
C LYS A 106 2.92 2.72 5.00
N VAL A 107 3.23 3.07 3.75
CA VAL A 107 3.50 2.11 2.67
C VAL A 107 4.64 1.17 3.06
N LYS A 108 5.74 1.71 3.58
CA LYS A 108 6.86 0.91 4.08
C LYS A 108 6.47 -0.04 5.20
N SER A 109 5.68 0.44 6.15
CA SER A 109 5.22 -0.36 7.28
C SER A 109 4.38 -1.55 6.78
N ILE A 110 3.47 -1.34 5.82
CA ILE A 110 2.69 -2.42 5.22
C ILE A 110 3.63 -3.42 4.53
N MET A 111 4.50 -2.96 3.63
CA MET A 111 5.42 -3.81 2.87
C MET A 111 6.34 -4.66 3.77
N LYS A 112 6.87 -4.08 4.85
CA LYS A 112 7.74 -4.77 5.81
C LYS A 112 7.03 -5.80 6.70
N ASN A 113 5.70 -5.80 6.74
CA ASN A 113 4.90 -6.74 7.55
C ASN A 113 4.16 -7.80 6.71
N LEU A 114 4.35 -7.82 5.39
CA LEU A 114 3.80 -8.86 4.51
C LEU A 114 4.54 -10.20 4.69
N PRO A 115 3.88 -11.35 4.53
CA PRO A 115 4.57 -12.64 4.46
C PRO A 115 5.63 -12.69 3.35
N GLU A 116 6.77 -13.34 3.57
CA GLU A 116 7.87 -13.37 2.59
C GLU A 116 7.43 -13.94 1.23
N TRP A 117 6.64 -15.00 1.22
CA TRP A 117 6.17 -15.65 -0.01
C TRP A 117 5.25 -14.78 -0.87
N ILE A 118 4.58 -13.76 -0.30
CA ILE A 118 3.75 -12.83 -1.08
C ILE A 118 4.55 -11.67 -1.67
N ARG A 119 5.74 -11.40 -1.12
CA ARG A 119 6.63 -10.31 -1.57
C ARG A 119 7.35 -10.73 -2.85
N ILE A 120 6.64 -10.66 -3.96
CA ILE A 120 7.20 -10.96 -5.30
C ILE A 120 8.28 -9.97 -5.75
N ALA A 121 8.43 -8.84 -5.06
CA ALA A 121 9.50 -7.88 -5.25
C ALA A 121 10.15 -7.54 -3.90
N THR A 122 11.47 -7.40 -3.91
CA THR A 122 12.28 -7.06 -2.74
C THR A 122 12.54 -5.56 -2.68
N ILE A 123 12.83 -5.04 -1.50
CA ILE A 123 13.14 -3.62 -1.31
C ILE A 123 14.58 -3.38 -1.82
N SER A 124 14.74 -2.59 -2.87
CA SER A 124 16.05 -2.21 -3.41
C SER A 124 16.60 -0.95 -2.74
N VAL A 125 15.74 0.05 -2.49
CA VAL A 125 16.12 1.31 -1.85
C VAL A 125 15.16 1.63 -0.70
N ASP A 126 15.71 1.92 0.48
CA ASP A 126 14.95 2.24 1.70
C ASP A 126 15.41 3.55 2.35
N ASN A 127 14.93 4.70 1.85
CA ASN A 127 15.23 6.02 2.39
C ASN A 127 14.08 6.62 3.20
N ARG A 128 14.30 7.58 4.08
CA ARG A 128 13.19 8.15 4.88
C ARG A 128 12.00 8.66 4.07
N THR A 129 12.23 9.12 2.84
CA THR A 129 11.27 9.85 1.99
C THR A 129 11.03 9.18 0.63
N SER A 130 11.76 8.11 0.33
CA SER A 130 11.58 7.33 -0.89
C SER A 130 11.77 5.84 -0.66
N PHE A 131 11.21 5.04 -1.55
CA PHE A 131 11.21 3.60 -1.45
C PHE A 131 11.16 3.01 -2.86
N GLU A 132 11.93 1.98 -3.10
CA GLU A 132 12.02 1.32 -4.40
C GLU A 132 12.03 -0.19 -4.25
N LEU A 133 11.41 -0.87 -5.20
CA LEU A 133 11.33 -2.31 -5.28
C LEU A 133 12.15 -2.84 -6.47
N SER A 134 12.59 -4.09 -6.38
CA SER A 134 13.36 -4.78 -7.43
C SER A 134 12.61 -4.95 -8.76
N ASN A 135 11.31 -4.70 -8.78
CA ASN A 135 10.46 -4.72 -9.98
C ASN A 135 10.35 -3.35 -10.68
N GLY A 136 11.19 -2.37 -10.31
CA GLY A 136 11.21 -1.02 -10.88
C GLY A 136 10.17 -0.05 -10.31
N SER A 137 9.27 -0.53 -9.44
CA SER A 137 8.26 0.33 -8.81
C SER A 137 8.87 1.15 -7.66
N SER A 138 8.53 2.44 -7.61
CA SER A 138 9.07 3.38 -6.62
C SER A 138 7.99 4.33 -6.09
N ILE A 139 8.20 4.84 -4.87
CA ILE A 139 7.40 5.92 -4.27
C ILE A 139 8.32 7.00 -3.71
N LYS A 140 7.99 8.27 -3.97
CA LYS A 140 8.74 9.44 -3.50
C LYS A 140 7.79 10.47 -2.88
N ALA A 141 8.22 11.12 -1.80
CA ALA A 141 7.52 12.26 -1.22
C ALA A 141 8.06 13.59 -1.77
N ALA A 142 7.16 14.51 -2.10
CA ALA A 142 7.47 15.88 -2.49
C ALA A 142 6.55 16.88 -1.79
N SER A 143 7.02 18.12 -1.65
CA SER A 143 6.21 19.27 -1.24
C SER A 143 5.66 20.00 -2.46
N THR A 144 4.50 20.61 -2.33
CA THR A 144 3.91 21.43 -3.41
C THR A 144 4.51 22.83 -3.55
N SER A 145 5.50 23.19 -2.72
CA SER A 145 6.27 24.43 -2.85
C SER A 145 7.17 24.36 -4.09
N GLY A 146 7.26 25.45 -4.86
CA GLY A 146 7.65 25.52 -6.29
C GLY A 146 9.04 25.08 -6.74
N ASP A 147 9.70 24.15 -6.05
CA ASP A 147 10.90 23.44 -6.54
C ASP A 147 10.56 22.03 -7.07
N ALA A 148 9.31 21.85 -7.54
CA ALA A 148 8.84 20.63 -8.21
C ALA A 148 8.75 20.84 -9.73
#